data_AF-A0A2E2EE08-F1
#
_entry.id   AF-A0A2E2EE08-F1
#
_cell.length_a   1.000
_cell.length_b   1.000
_cell.length_c   1.000
_cell.angle_alpha   90.00
_cell.angle_beta   90.00
_cell.angle_gamma   90.00
#
_symmetry.space_group_name_H-M   'P 1'
#
loop_
_entity.id
_entity.type
_entity.pdbx_description
1 polymer ?
#
loop_
_entity_poly.entity_id
_entity_poly.type
_entity_poly.pdbx_seq_one_letter_code
_entity_poly.pdbx_strand_id
1 'polypeptide(L)'
;MKFLLLSLLLLPFYSLASTKIECVQAKGWETNEMFVKASLAAKLEILSNKNVLLQNLTLSYSIHDDKLSSYAWSEGQSHFTSVNNNPNYTPRKYLNYFQFQTYISSHDSLGYGYIDILLPKEAIMTQQESFNAYLQMTGMDDHFGGTIKIYCRLL
;
A
#
# COMPACT_ATOMS: atom_id res chain seq x y z
N MET A 1 -34.09 -19.24 46.17
CA MET A 1 -33.88 -18.26 45.07
C MET A 1 -32.54 -18.58 44.41
N LYS A 2 -32.54 -19.12 43.19
CA LYS A 2 -31.32 -19.44 42.42
C LYS A 2 -30.79 -18.15 41.81
N PHE A 3 -29.61 -17.72 42.22
CA PHE A 3 -28.90 -16.61 41.58
C PHE A 3 -28.45 -17.03 40.17
N LEU A 4 -29.04 -16.38 39.16
CA LEU A 4 -28.59 -16.46 37.79
C LEU A 4 -27.33 -15.58 37.68
N LEU A 5 -26.14 -16.19 37.68
CA LEU A 5 -24.90 -15.51 37.33
C LEU A 5 -24.90 -15.21 35.84
N LEU A 6 -25.30 -14.00 35.49
CA LEU A 6 -25.16 -13.45 34.14
C LEU A 6 -23.67 -13.18 33.91
N SER A 7 -22.98 -14.12 33.29
CA SER A 7 -21.60 -13.96 32.83
C SER A 7 -21.61 -12.99 31.66
N LEU A 8 -21.29 -11.72 31.95
CA LEU A 8 -20.99 -10.71 30.93
C LEU A 8 -19.73 -11.20 30.19
N LEU A 9 -19.91 -11.79 29.02
CA LEU A 9 -18.85 -11.99 28.03
C LEU A 9 -18.34 -10.61 27.63
N LEU A 10 -17.27 -10.16 28.30
CA LEU A 10 -16.40 -9.10 27.82
C LEU A 10 -15.79 -9.60 26.50
N LEU A 11 -16.50 -9.37 25.40
CA LEU A 11 -15.90 -9.42 24.08
C LEU A 11 -14.73 -8.42 24.12
N PRO A 12 -13.49 -8.84 23.80
CA PRO A 12 -12.40 -7.89 23.68
C PRO A 12 -12.84 -6.92 22.59
N PHE A 13 -13.11 -5.67 22.99
CA PHE A 13 -13.13 -4.56 22.06
C PHE A 13 -11.72 -4.51 21.51
N TYR A 14 -11.48 -5.17 20.37
CA TYR A 14 -10.31 -4.95 19.57
C TYR A 14 -10.34 -3.46 19.25
N SER A 15 -9.50 -2.70 19.94
CA SER A 15 -9.23 -1.32 19.60
C SER A 15 -8.86 -1.32 18.13
N LEU A 16 -9.68 -0.66 17.31
CA LEU A 16 -9.35 -0.29 15.95
C LEU A 16 -8.16 0.66 16.04
N ALA A 17 -6.96 0.12 16.21
CA ALA A 17 -5.73 0.88 16.16
C ALA A 17 -5.64 1.39 14.73
N SER A 18 -5.90 2.68 14.57
CA SER A 18 -5.69 3.37 13.32
C SER A 18 -4.53 4.33 13.46
N THR A 19 -3.56 4.19 12.58
CA THR A 19 -2.38 5.07 12.49
C THR A 19 -2.28 5.62 11.08
N LYS A 20 -1.71 6.81 10.94
CA LYS A 20 -1.42 7.32 9.61
C LYS A 20 -0.18 6.60 9.08
N ILE A 21 -0.22 6.13 7.84
CA ILE A 21 0.94 5.57 7.16
C ILE A 21 1.35 6.51 6.03
N GLU A 22 2.64 6.82 5.96
CA GLU A 22 3.24 7.54 4.85
C GLU A 22 4.42 6.73 4.32
N CYS A 23 4.48 6.54 3.01
CA CYS A 23 5.62 5.90 2.39
C CYS A 23 6.14 6.71 1.21
N VAL A 24 7.46 6.72 1.07
CA VAL A 24 8.16 7.39 -0.02
C VAL A 24 9.27 6.50 -0.55
N GLN A 25 9.53 6.56 -1.84
CA GLN A 25 10.69 5.89 -2.41
C GLN A 25 11.97 6.54 -1.90
N ALA A 26 12.78 5.77 -1.16
CA ALA A 26 13.92 6.31 -0.42
C ALA A 26 15.08 6.75 -1.34
N LYS A 27 15.29 6.07 -2.49
CA LYS A 27 16.28 6.42 -3.52
C LYS A 27 15.79 5.91 -4.88
N GLY A 28 15.70 6.79 -5.88
CA GLY A 28 15.18 6.50 -7.22
C GLY A 28 16.11 5.63 -8.07
N TRP A 29 16.14 4.32 -7.82
CA TRP A 29 16.87 3.37 -8.65
C TRP A 29 15.98 2.25 -9.19
N GLU A 30 16.08 2.15 -10.52
CA GLU A 30 15.93 1.04 -11.47
C GLU A 30 15.13 -0.19 -11.07
N THR A 31 14.05 -0.37 -11.81
CA THR A 31 13.86 -1.66 -12.48
C THR A 31 14.03 -1.43 -13.98
N ASN A 32 14.96 -2.14 -14.61
CA ASN A 32 15.14 -2.14 -16.07
C ASN A 32 15.38 -0.74 -16.68
N GLU A 33 16.39 0.00 -16.20
CA GLU A 33 16.76 1.34 -16.72
C GLU A 33 15.73 2.47 -16.50
N MET A 34 14.65 2.22 -15.75
CA MET A 34 13.62 3.22 -15.45
C MET A 34 13.81 3.91 -14.08
N PHE A 35 13.64 5.23 -14.04
CA PHE A 35 13.70 6.02 -12.82
C PHE A 35 12.30 6.27 -12.28
N VAL A 36 11.91 5.50 -11.27
CA VAL A 36 10.63 5.66 -10.60
C VAL A 36 10.75 6.63 -9.42
N LYS A 37 9.70 7.43 -9.21
CA LYS A 37 9.35 8.05 -7.93
C LYS A 37 7.97 7.58 -7.55
N ALA A 38 7.76 7.22 -6.30
CA ALA A 38 6.44 6.88 -5.81
C ALA A 38 6.28 7.25 -4.34
N SER A 39 5.04 7.60 -3.98
CA SER A 39 4.65 7.90 -2.61
C SER A 39 3.22 7.46 -2.35
N LEU A 40 2.93 7.15 -1.10
CA LEU A 40 1.57 6.96 -0.64
C LEU A 40 1.35 7.54 0.75
N ALA A 41 0.11 7.93 1.01
CA ALA A 41 -0.36 8.31 2.33
C ALA A 41 -1.76 7.74 2.55
N ALA A 42 -2.00 7.14 3.71
CA ALA A 42 -3.30 6.58 4.05
C ALA A 42 -3.50 6.56 5.57
N LYS A 43 -4.72 6.23 6.00
CA LYS A 43 -4.98 5.74 7.35
C LYS A 43 -4.97 4.21 7.31
N LEU A 44 -4.06 3.61 8.05
CA LEU A 44 -3.94 2.16 8.22
C LEU A 44 -4.89 1.71 9.33
N GLU A 45 -5.79 0.77 9.04
CA GLU A 45 -6.69 0.17 10.03
C GLU A 45 -6.48 -1.35 10.06
N ILE A 46 -6.20 -1.90 11.25
CA ILE A 46 -6.08 -3.35 11.45
C ILE A 46 -7.39 -3.88 12.01
N LEU A 47 -8.16 -4.59 11.19
CA LEU A 47 -9.40 -5.23 11.61
C LEU A 47 -9.13 -6.61 12.22
N SER A 48 -8.11 -7.31 11.72
CA SER A 48 -7.62 -8.60 12.24
C SER A 48 -6.23 -8.89 11.69
N ASN A 49 -5.61 -10.00 12.12
CA ASN A 49 -4.33 -10.47 11.58
C ASN A 49 -4.35 -10.88 10.09
N LYS A 50 -5.53 -10.91 9.46
CA LYS A 50 -5.73 -11.23 8.04
C LYS A 50 -6.39 -10.11 7.25
N ASN A 51 -6.96 -9.12 7.93
CA ASN A 51 -7.77 -8.07 7.32
C ASN A 51 -7.29 -6.70 7.82
N VAL A 52 -6.70 -5.95 6.91
CA VAL A 52 -6.10 -4.64 7.07
C VAL A 52 -6.63 -3.77 5.94
N LEU A 53 -6.95 -2.53 6.27
CA LEU A 53 -7.45 -1.52 5.33
C LEU A 53 -6.47 -0.36 5.23
N LEU A 54 -6.37 0.21 4.03
CA LEU A 54 -5.85 1.54 3.78
C LEU A 54 -7.04 2.43 3.45
N GLN A 55 -7.44 3.28 4.40
CA GLN A 55 -8.51 4.26 4.24
C GLN A 55 -7.94 5.58 3.70
N ASN A 56 -8.70 6.27 2.87
CA ASN A 56 -8.32 7.56 2.26
C ASN A 56 -6.91 7.52 1.64
N LEU A 57 -6.61 6.42 0.95
CA LEU A 57 -5.31 6.21 0.32
C LEU A 57 -5.14 7.22 -0.82
N THR A 58 -4.07 7.99 -0.75
CA THR A 58 -3.51 8.73 -1.88
C THR A 58 -2.25 8.00 -2.31
N LEU A 59 -2.17 7.63 -3.59
CA LEU A 59 -1.03 6.97 -4.19
C LEU A 59 -0.62 7.74 -5.44
N SER A 60 0.67 8.10 -5.51
CA SER A 60 1.25 8.86 -6.62
C SER A 60 2.50 8.16 -7.13
N TYR A 61 2.72 8.23 -8.44
CA TYR A 61 3.93 7.74 -9.07
C TYR A 61 4.33 8.62 -10.25
N SER A 62 5.61 8.57 -10.59
CA SER A 62 6.15 9.04 -11.86
C SER A 62 7.29 8.12 -12.29
N ILE A 63 7.43 7.93 -13.59
CA ILE A 63 8.47 7.12 -14.21
C ILE A 63 9.14 7.95 -15.31
N HIS A 64 10.47 7.95 -15.28
CA HIS A 64 11.32 8.76 -16.15
C HIS A 64 12.37 7.89 -16.84
N ASP A 65 12.77 8.31 -18.04
CA ASP A 65 13.85 7.68 -18.81
C ASP A 65 15.25 8.15 -18.36
N ASP A 66 15.32 9.23 -17.59
CA ASP A 66 16.56 9.78 -17.07
C ASP A 66 16.50 10.13 -15.57
N LYS A 67 17.69 10.24 -14.95
CA LYS A 67 17.83 10.67 -13.55
C LYS A 67 17.45 12.13 -13.32
N LEU A 68 17.45 12.94 -14.38
CA LEU A 68 17.21 14.37 -14.32
C LEU A 68 15.70 14.68 -14.25
N SER A 69 14.85 13.67 -14.44
CA SER A 69 13.39 13.79 -14.45
C SER A 69 12.89 14.82 -15.48
N SER A 70 13.63 14.99 -16.58
CA SER A 70 13.34 16.03 -17.58
C SER A 70 12.07 15.72 -18.39
N TYR A 71 11.75 14.43 -18.50
CA TYR A 71 10.57 13.89 -19.14
C TYR A 71 10.01 12.75 -18.28
N ALA A 72 8.72 12.78 -17.98
CA ALA A 72 8.00 11.65 -17.38
C ALA A 72 7.27 10.92 -18.52
N TRP A 73 7.62 9.65 -18.74
CA TRP A 73 6.92 8.83 -19.74
C TRP A 73 5.61 8.27 -19.18
N SER A 74 5.52 8.11 -17.85
CA SER A 74 4.29 7.73 -17.17
C SER A 74 4.19 8.35 -15.77
N GLU A 75 3.09 9.00 -15.44
CA GLU A 75 2.80 9.57 -14.13
C GLU A 75 1.31 9.57 -13.81
N GLY A 76 0.99 9.44 -12.52
CA GLY A 76 -0.39 9.46 -12.09
C GLY A 76 -0.54 9.59 -10.60
N GLN A 77 -1.71 10.08 -10.20
CA GLN A 77 -2.15 10.13 -8.82
C GLN A 77 -3.58 9.62 -8.77
N SER A 78 -3.90 8.82 -7.76
CA SER A 78 -5.27 8.39 -7.51
C SER A 78 -5.59 8.40 -6.02
N HIS A 79 -6.87 8.62 -5.75
CA HIS A 79 -7.42 8.65 -4.41
C HIS A 79 -8.44 7.52 -4.27
N PHE A 80 -8.30 6.72 -3.21
CA PHE A 80 -9.17 5.59 -2.92
C PHE A 80 -9.78 5.80 -1.54
N THR A 81 -11.11 5.69 -1.45
CA THR A 81 -11.81 5.77 -0.16
C THR A 81 -11.35 4.66 0.78
N SER A 82 -11.22 3.43 0.28
CA SER A 82 -10.76 2.28 1.06
C SER A 82 -10.21 1.19 0.15
N VAL A 83 -9.06 0.61 0.52
CA VAL A 83 -8.46 -0.55 -0.15
C VAL A 83 -8.17 -1.60 0.91
N ASN A 84 -8.61 -2.83 0.68
CA ASN A 84 -8.36 -3.95 1.59
C ASN A 84 -7.24 -4.86 1.06
N ASN A 85 -6.62 -5.62 1.96
CA ASN A 85 -5.55 -6.56 1.60
C ASN A 85 -6.04 -7.93 1.07
N ASN A 86 -7.31 -8.04 0.69
CA ASN A 86 -7.93 -9.27 0.19
C ASN A 86 -8.28 -9.11 -1.30
N PRO A 87 -7.28 -9.11 -2.18
CA PRO A 87 -7.52 -8.96 -3.61
C PRO A 87 -8.32 -10.12 -4.17
N ASN A 88 -9.38 -9.79 -4.94
CA ASN A 88 -10.29 -10.77 -5.53
C ASN A 88 -9.61 -11.72 -6.55
N TYR A 89 -8.47 -11.32 -7.12
CA TYR A 89 -7.71 -12.11 -8.09
C TYR A 89 -6.21 -11.86 -7.95
N THR A 90 -5.47 -12.85 -7.42
CA THR A 90 -4.01 -12.81 -7.28
C THR A 90 -3.36 -14.11 -7.74
N PRO A 91 -2.75 -14.15 -8.95
CA PRO A 91 -1.97 -15.31 -9.37
C PRO A 91 -0.68 -15.47 -8.54
N ARG A 92 -0.18 -14.39 -7.91
CA ARG A 92 1.00 -14.39 -7.04
C ARG A 92 0.63 -13.97 -5.63
N LYS A 93 0.90 -14.82 -4.64
CA LYS A 93 0.66 -14.55 -3.22
C LYS A 93 1.96 -14.20 -2.51
N TYR A 94 1.97 -13.07 -1.82
CA TYR A 94 3.10 -12.63 -0.98
C TYR A 94 2.87 -13.01 0.48
N LEU A 95 3.32 -14.20 0.89
CA LEU A 95 2.96 -14.79 2.19
C LEU A 95 3.32 -13.92 3.40
N ASN A 96 4.40 -13.14 3.32
CA ASN A 96 4.87 -12.28 4.40
C ASN A 96 4.41 -10.82 4.29
N TYR A 97 3.51 -10.52 3.34
CA TYR A 97 3.03 -9.17 3.08
C TYR A 97 1.50 -9.11 3.10
N PHE A 98 0.96 -7.99 3.57
CA PHE A 98 -0.37 -7.55 3.19
C PHE A 98 -0.28 -6.92 1.80
N GLN A 99 -1.08 -7.41 0.86
CA GLN A 99 -1.09 -6.97 -0.54
C GLN A 99 -2.37 -6.20 -0.84
N PHE A 100 -2.23 -4.95 -1.26
CA PHE A 100 -3.34 -4.09 -1.66
C PHE A 100 -3.20 -3.81 -3.15
N GLN A 101 -4.20 -4.19 -3.94
CA GLN A 101 -4.21 -3.94 -5.38
C GLN A 101 -4.87 -2.60 -5.66
N THR A 102 -4.20 -1.76 -6.44
CA THR A 102 -4.71 -0.44 -6.84
C THR A 102 -4.59 -0.27 -8.34
N TYR A 103 -5.58 0.38 -8.93
CA TYR A 103 -5.52 0.88 -10.30
C TYR A 103 -5.41 2.40 -10.23
N ILE A 104 -4.35 2.94 -10.81
CA ILE A 104 -4.13 4.39 -10.89
C ILE A 104 -4.38 4.83 -12.32
N SER A 105 -5.21 5.86 -12.48
CA SER A 105 -5.36 6.58 -13.75
C SER A 105 -4.89 8.01 -13.58
N SER A 106 -4.05 8.48 -14.50
CA SER A 106 -3.75 9.91 -14.63
C SER A 106 -5.01 10.70 -14.97
N HIS A 107 -5.20 11.87 -14.34
CA HIS A 107 -6.23 12.83 -14.73
C HIS A 107 -5.81 13.62 -15.98
N ASP A 108 -4.50 13.69 -16.28
CA ASP A 108 -3.92 14.63 -17.26
C ASP A 108 -3.15 13.93 -18.41
N SER A 109 -3.44 12.65 -18.69
CA SER A 109 -3.10 11.92 -19.94
C SER A 109 -1.70 11.28 -20.06
N LEU A 110 -0.90 11.20 -19.01
CA LEU A 110 0.42 10.55 -19.07
C LEU A 110 0.47 9.21 -18.33
N GLY A 111 -0.53 8.35 -18.51
CA GLY A 111 -0.40 6.93 -18.14
C GLY A 111 -1.36 6.42 -17.07
N TYR A 112 -1.47 5.09 -17.03
CA TYR A 112 -2.32 4.34 -16.13
C TYR A 112 -1.58 3.09 -15.71
N GLY A 113 -2.00 2.45 -14.61
CA GLY A 113 -1.37 1.20 -14.24
C GLY A 113 -1.95 0.53 -13.02
N TYR A 114 -1.54 -0.72 -12.86
CA TYR A 114 -1.83 -1.53 -11.69
C TYR A 114 -0.62 -1.53 -10.77
N ILE A 115 -0.81 -1.08 -9.54
CA ILE A 115 0.21 -1.03 -8.50
C ILE A 115 -0.26 -1.84 -7.30
N ASP A 116 0.51 -2.85 -6.96
CA ASP A 116 0.32 -3.65 -5.77
C ASP A 116 1.19 -3.06 -4.64
N ILE A 117 0.56 -2.65 -3.55
CA ILE A 117 1.24 -2.20 -2.33
C ILE A 117 1.49 -3.43 -1.45
N LEU A 118 2.75 -3.67 -1.10
CA LEU A 118 3.17 -4.82 -0.28
C LEU A 118 3.74 -4.31 1.05
N LEU A 119 2.91 -4.36 2.10
CA LEU A 119 3.31 -3.98 3.46
C LEU A 119 3.73 -5.22 4.27
N PRO A 120 4.91 -5.26 4.91
CA PRO A 120 5.34 -6.43 5.67
C PRO A 120 4.39 -6.73 6.83
N LYS A 121 3.89 -7.97 6.91
CA LYS A 121 2.94 -8.37 7.97
C LYS A 121 3.51 -8.14 9.36
N GLU A 122 4.76 -8.54 9.59
CA GLU A 122 5.43 -8.37 10.88
C GLU A 122 5.43 -6.90 11.30
N ALA A 123 5.93 -5.99 10.46
CA ALA A 123 5.99 -4.57 10.76
C ALA A 123 4.61 -3.95 11.05
N ILE A 124 3.58 -4.33 10.27
CA ILE A 124 2.21 -3.85 10.49
C ILE A 124 1.64 -4.40 11.79
N MET A 125 1.81 -5.69 12.06
CA MET A 125 1.26 -6.34 13.25
C MET A 125 1.97 -5.93 14.54
N THR A 126 3.27 -5.63 14.48
CA THR A 126 4.04 -5.13 15.64
C THR A 126 4.01 -3.60 15.76
N GLN A 127 3.29 -2.91 14.86
CA GLN A 127 3.23 -1.44 14.80
C GLN A 127 4.63 -0.80 14.77
N GLN A 128 5.54 -1.39 14.00
CA GLN A 128 6.89 -0.88 13.83
C GLN A 128 6.83 0.53 13.22
N GLU A 129 7.38 1.52 13.92
CA GLU A 129 7.29 2.94 13.54
C GLU A 129 7.81 3.23 12.12
N SER A 130 8.80 2.46 11.65
CA SER A 130 9.33 2.61 10.30
C SER A 130 9.87 1.32 9.72
N PHE A 131 9.66 1.09 8.43
CA PHE A 131 10.02 -0.15 7.75
C PHE A 131 10.13 0.03 6.23
N ASN A 132 10.77 -0.93 5.56
CA ASN A 132 10.74 -1.01 4.11
C ASN A 132 9.53 -1.80 3.64
N ALA A 133 8.87 -1.29 2.61
CA ALA A 133 7.80 -1.95 1.89
C ALA A 133 8.11 -1.95 0.39
N TYR A 134 7.21 -2.49 -0.41
CA TYR A 134 7.38 -2.53 -1.86
C TYR A 134 6.13 -2.08 -2.59
N LEU A 135 6.32 -1.42 -3.73
CA LEU A 135 5.30 -1.27 -4.74
C LEU A 135 5.70 -2.15 -5.92
N GLN A 136 4.81 -3.06 -6.30
CA GLN A 136 4.97 -3.83 -7.51
C GLN A 136 4.07 -3.24 -8.59
N MET A 137 4.70 -2.72 -9.62
CA MET A 137 4.04 -2.12 -10.78
C MET A 137 3.73 -3.26 -11.75
N THR A 138 2.55 -3.86 -11.66
CA THR A 138 2.20 -5.10 -12.38
C THR A 138 1.84 -4.87 -13.84
N GLY A 139 1.46 -3.64 -14.21
CA GLY A 139 1.33 -3.16 -15.57
C GLY A 139 1.24 -1.64 -15.56
N MET A 140 2.09 -0.97 -16.33
CA MET A 140 2.18 0.49 -16.40
C MET A 140 2.17 0.90 -17.86
N ASP A 141 1.06 1.50 -18.28
CA ASP A 141 0.78 1.79 -19.68
C ASP A 141 1.01 0.55 -20.58
N ASP A 142 1.86 0.66 -21.61
CA ASP A 142 2.25 -0.42 -22.52
C ASP A 142 3.48 -1.24 -22.05
N HIS A 143 3.98 -1.01 -20.82
CA HIS A 143 5.16 -1.68 -20.26
C HIS A 143 4.84 -2.51 -19.00
N PHE A 144 5.59 -3.60 -18.82
CA PHE A 144 5.63 -4.27 -17.52
C PHE A 144 6.51 -3.46 -16.57
N GLY A 145 5.90 -2.95 -15.51
CA GLY A 145 6.65 -2.32 -14.43
C GLY A 145 7.46 -3.32 -13.62
N GLY A 146 8.33 -2.80 -12.76
CA GLY A 146 9.10 -3.60 -11.83
C GLY A 146 8.61 -3.51 -10.39
N THR A 147 9.43 -4.00 -9.47
CA THR A 147 9.19 -3.85 -8.03
C THR A 147 10.15 -2.81 -7.45
N ILE A 148 9.60 -1.75 -6.86
CA ILE A 148 10.39 -0.71 -6.21
C ILE A 148 10.26 -0.81 -4.70
N LYS A 149 11.34 -0.46 -4.01
CA LYS A 149 11.37 -0.37 -2.55
C LYS A 149 10.94 1.02 -2.10
N ILE A 150 10.00 1.07 -1.17
CA ILE A 150 9.54 2.29 -0.50
C ILE A 150 9.84 2.20 0.99
N TYR A 151 10.09 3.35 1.61
CA TYR A 151 10.29 3.47 3.04
C TYR A 151 9.02 4.06 3.66
N CYS A 152 8.45 3.35 4.63
CA CYS A 152 7.21 3.71 5.29
C CYS A 152 7.46 4.14 6.73
N ARG A 153 6.58 5.03 7.22
CA ARG A 153 6.47 5.44 8.61
C ARG A 153 5.03 5.35 9.08
N LEU A 154 4.83 4.84 10.28
CA LEU A 154 3.58 4.96 11.03
C LEU A 154 3.67 6.24 11.88
N LEU A 155 2.62 7.06 11.84
CA LEU A 155 2.52 8.38 12.46
C LEU A 155 1.30 8.46 13.39
#